data_AF-A0ABD3BTG7-F1
#
_entry.id   AF-A0ABD3BTG7-F1
#
_cell.length_a   1.000
_cell.length_b   1.000
_cell.length_c   1.000
_cell.angle_alpha   90.00
_cell.angle_beta   90.00
_cell.angle_gamma   90.00
#
_symmetry.space_group_name_H-M   'P 1'
#
loop_
_entity.id
_entity.type
_entity.pdbx_description
1 polymer ?
#
loop_
_entity_poly.entity_id
_entity_poly.type
_entity_poly.pdbx_seq_one_letter_code
_entity_poly.pdbx_strand_id
1 'polypeptide(L)'
;MYSLLLNGGRLFQQYLVDAYTCIEQSRLDFINTNQNIFRSEYVAGLYDALARGDNNAHDIGKRVFLPSSFTGGPRYMYKHYQDALAICRVYGNPQYFITFTCNVKWPEICRHLDKNGGTQAQNRPDIIARVFRIKVQQCFSGLCEPTGHSAMWLQVI
;
A
#
# COMPACT_ATOMS: atom_id res chain seq x y z
N MET A 1 -29.45 -3.01 -4.44
CA MET A 1 -29.20 -3.61 -3.11
C MET A 1 -28.71 -2.50 -2.19
N TYR A 2 -29.60 -1.95 -1.36
CA TYR A 2 -29.29 -0.82 -0.49
C TYR A 2 -28.58 -1.35 0.76
N SER A 3 -27.28 -1.09 0.90
CA SER A 3 -26.60 -1.32 2.18
C SER A 3 -26.88 -0.12 3.07
N LEU A 4 -27.71 -0.29 4.11
CA LEU A 4 -28.01 0.77 5.09
C LEU A 4 -26.73 1.37 5.69
N LEU A 5 -25.67 0.57 5.81
CA LEU A 5 -24.38 0.98 6.36
C LEU A 5 -23.76 2.13 5.56
N LEU A 6 -23.79 2.05 4.21
CA LEU A 6 -23.20 3.07 3.34
C LEU A 6 -24.02 4.39 3.35
N ASN A 7 -25.29 4.33 3.73
CA ASN A 7 -26.12 5.53 3.90
C ASN A 7 -25.82 6.28 5.21
N GLY A 8 -25.05 5.69 6.14
CA GLY A 8 -24.62 6.33 7.39
C GLY A 8 -23.66 7.50 7.19
N GLY A 9 -23.14 7.72 5.96
CA GLY A 9 -22.32 8.87 5.60
C GLY A 9 -21.12 9.07 6.52
N ARG A 10 -21.01 10.26 7.12
CA ARG A 10 -19.89 10.61 8.03
C ARG A 10 -19.79 9.72 9.26
N LEU A 11 -20.92 9.28 9.81
CA LEU A 11 -20.92 8.40 10.99
C LEU A 11 -20.29 7.04 10.65
N PHE A 12 -20.62 6.50 9.49
CA PHE A 12 -20.02 5.25 9.01
C PHE A 12 -18.53 5.43 8.68
N GLN A 13 -18.15 6.55 8.07
CA GLN A 13 -16.74 6.87 7.81
C GLN A 13 -15.92 6.95 9.12
N GLN A 14 -16.45 7.60 10.15
CA GLN A 14 -15.81 7.66 11.46
C GLN A 14 -15.67 6.25 12.07
N TYR A 15 -16.75 5.46 12.05
CA TYR A 15 -16.70 4.08 12.52
C TYR A 15 -15.62 3.25 11.83
N LEU A 16 -15.46 3.39 10.50
CA LEU A 16 -14.40 2.69 9.76
C LEU A 16 -12.99 3.09 10.22
N VAL A 17 -12.76 4.39 10.42
CA VAL A 17 -11.46 4.90 10.91
C VAL A 17 -11.17 4.41 12.32
N ASP A 18 -12.17 4.44 13.20
CA ASP A 18 -12.04 3.96 14.58
C ASP A 18 -11.77 2.44 14.60
N ALA A 19 -12.53 1.66 13.83
CA ALA A 19 -12.33 0.22 13.71
C ALA A 19 -10.92 -0.12 13.17
N TYR A 20 -10.46 0.60 12.15
CA TYR A 20 -9.11 0.43 11.61
C TYR A 20 -8.04 0.73 12.68
N THR A 21 -8.21 1.82 13.42
CA THR A 21 -7.27 2.21 14.49
C THR A 21 -7.20 1.16 15.59
N CYS A 22 -8.33 0.59 16.00
CA CYS A 22 -8.37 -0.52 16.97
C CYS A 22 -7.66 -1.78 16.47
N ILE A 23 -7.80 -2.10 15.18
CA ILE A 23 -7.10 -3.24 14.57
C ILE A 23 -5.60 -2.99 14.53
N GLU A 24 -5.15 -1.81 14.08
CA GLU A 24 -3.74 -1.46 14.03
C GLU A 24 -3.11 -1.41 15.42
N GLN A 25 -3.82 -0.87 16.42
CA GLN A 25 -3.40 -0.93 17.82
C GLN A 25 -3.20 -2.38 18.27
N SER A 26 -4.17 -3.26 18.00
CA SER A 26 -4.08 -4.68 18.36
C SER A 26 -2.88 -5.36 17.69
N ARG A 27 -2.56 -5.00 16.44
CA ARG A 27 -1.36 -5.49 15.73
C ARG A 27 -0.07 -4.99 16.38
N LEU A 28 -0.02 -3.71 16.77
CA LEU A 28 1.13 -3.14 17.45
C LEU A 28 1.34 -3.75 18.84
N ASP A 29 0.26 -3.99 19.58
CA ASP A 29 0.30 -4.66 20.88
C ASP A 29 0.85 -6.08 20.73
N PHE A 30 0.39 -6.82 19.72
CA PHE A 30 0.95 -8.14 19.40
C PHE A 30 2.46 -8.05 19.12
N ILE A 31 2.91 -7.09 18.32
CA ILE A 31 4.33 -6.89 18.03
C ILE A 31 5.10 -6.57 19.31
N ASN A 32 4.55 -5.74 20.19
CA ASN A 32 5.16 -5.33 21.43
C ASN A 32 5.29 -6.49 22.44
N THR A 33 4.28 -7.36 22.55
CA THR A 33 4.31 -8.53 23.42
C THR A 33 5.24 -9.63 22.90
N ASN A 34 5.37 -9.78 21.57
CA ASN A 34 6.12 -10.85 20.93
C ASN A 34 7.53 -10.42 20.46
N GLN A 35 8.11 -9.38 21.07
CA GLN A 35 9.42 -8.85 20.68
C GLN A 35 10.54 -9.89 20.66
N ASN A 36 10.50 -10.89 21.54
CA ASN A 36 11.52 -11.94 21.56
C ASN A 36 11.61 -12.73 20.25
N ILE A 37 10.48 -12.98 19.59
CA ILE A 37 10.41 -13.69 18.30
C ILE A 37 11.01 -12.83 17.19
N PHE A 38 10.60 -11.56 17.12
CA PHE A 38 11.12 -10.65 16.09
C PHE A 38 12.61 -10.36 16.28
N ARG A 39 13.10 -10.34 17.52
CA ARG A 39 14.52 -10.21 17.83
C ARG A 39 15.32 -11.43 17.39
N SER A 40 14.83 -12.64 17.66
CA SER A 40 15.56 -13.85 17.26
C SER A 40 15.63 -13.99 15.74
N GLU A 41 14.52 -13.73 15.04
CA GLU A 41 14.46 -13.71 13.57
C GLU A 41 15.43 -12.66 12.99
N TYR A 42 15.43 -11.44 13.55
CA TYR A 42 16.34 -10.39 13.11
C TYR A 42 17.81 -10.74 13.36
N VAL A 43 18.13 -11.24 14.55
CA VAL A 43 19.51 -11.62 14.91
C VAL A 43 19.99 -12.74 13.98
N ALA A 44 19.15 -13.72 13.65
CA ALA A 44 19.48 -14.75 12.67
C ALA A 44 19.77 -14.15 11.28
N GLY A 45 18.94 -13.21 10.82
CA GLY A 45 19.18 -12.50 9.56
C GLY A 45 20.44 -11.61 9.59
N LEU A 46 20.75 -11.00 10.73
CA LEU A 46 21.97 -10.21 10.92
C LEU A 46 23.21 -11.09 10.86
N TYR A 47 23.20 -12.28 11.47
CA TYR A 47 24.31 -13.23 11.37
C TYR A 47 24.55 -13.67 9.92
N ASP A 48 23.50 -13.92 9.13
CA ASP A 48 23.63 -14.23 7.70
C ASP A 48 24.19 -13.04 6.90
N ALA A 49 23.75 -11.81 7.21
CA ALA A 49 24.29 -10.60 6.59
C ALA A 49 25.77 -10.35 6.95
N LEU A 50 26.15 -10.55 8.21
CA LEU A 50 27.55 -10.48 8.68
C LEU A 50 28.42 -11.54 8.01
N ALA A 51 27.91 -12.77 7.85
CA ALA A 51 28.62 -13.84 7.13
C ALA A 51 28.87 -13.47 5.65
N ARG A 52 28.03 -12.61 5.08
CA ARG A 52 28.16 -12.07 3.71
C ARG A 52 28.99 -10.77 3.66
N GLY A 53 29.52 -10.30 4.78
CA GLY A 53 30.41 -9.13 4.88
C GLY A 53 29.72 -7.77 5.07
N ASP A 54 28.43 -7.74 5.43
CA ASP A 54 27.70 -6.49 5.71
C ASP A 54 27.98 -6.02 7.16
N ASN A 55 28.55 -4.84 7.33
CA ASN A 55 29.08 -4.33 8.62
C ASN A 55 28.24 -3.18 9.23
N ASN A 56 26.97 -3.05 8.86
CA ASN A 56 26.12 -1.96 9.35
C ASN A 56 25.63 -2.18 10.81
N ALA A 57 26.24 -1.46 11.76
CA ALA A 57 25.98 -1.55 13.20
C ALA A 57 24.84 -0.66 13.73
N HIS A 58 24.06 0.00 12.86
CA HIS A 58 23.09 1.05 13.24
C HIS A 58 21.93 0.57 14.13
N ASP A 59 21.62 -0.73 14.13
CA ASP A 59 20.46 -1.30 14.83
C ASP A 59 20.82 -2.02 16.14
N ILE A 60 22.10 -2.06 16.51
CA ILE A 60 22.56 -2.67 17.75
C ILE A 60 22.06 -1.84 18.94
N GLY A 61 21.27 -2.45 19.82
CA GLY A 61 20.77 -1.81 21.06
C GLY A 61 19.32 -1.30 21.02
N LYS A 62 18.57 -1.46 19.93
CA LYS A 62 17.14 -1.09 19.89
C LYS A 62 16.30 -2.01 20.78
N ARG A 63 15.45 -1.44 21.64
CA ARG A 63 14.57 -2.18 22.57
C ARG A 63 13.31 -2.74 21.89
N VAL A 64 12.75 -2.00 20.92
CA VAL A 64 11.55 -2.40 20.17
C VAL A 64 11.90 -2.51 18.69
N PHE A 65 11.49 -3.62 18.09
CA PHE A 65 11.71 -3.97 16.70
C PHE A 65 10.37 -4.07 15.98
N LEU A 66 10.18 -3.22 14.97
CA LEU A 66 9.06 -3.32 14.04
C LEU A 66 9.48 -4.21 12.86
N PRO A 67 8.74 -5.29 12.56
CA PRO A 67 9.03 -6.17 11.43
C PRO A 67 8.77 -5.46 10.09
N SER A 68 9.33 -6.01 9.00
CA SER A 68 9.09 -5.51 7.62
C SER A 68 7.65 -5.71 7.15
N SER A 69 6.85 -6.53 7.84
CA SER A 69 5.42 -6.72 7.61
C SER A 69 4.56 -5.55 8.08
N PHE A 70 5.10 -4.62 8.88
CA PHE A 70 4.41 -3.42 9.30
C PHE A 70 4.48 -2.35 8.20
N THR A 71 3.38 -2.16 7.48
CA THR A 71 3.25 -1.20 6.38
C THR A 71 3.59 0.21 6.82
N GLY A 72 4.38 0.93 6.03
CA GLY A 72 4.79 2.32 6.31
C GLY A 72 5.94 2.45 7.32
N GLY A 73 6.40 1.35 7.93
CA GLY A 73 7.58 1.37 8.79
C GLY A 73 8.91 1.50 8.00
N PRO A 74 10.01 1.91 8.65
CA PRO A 74 11.31 2.05 7.97
C PRO A 74 11.79 0.76 7.29
N ARG A 75 11.58 -0.40 7.92
CA ARG A 75 11.98 -1.71 7.35
C ARG A 75 11.10 -2.15 6.19
N TYR A 76 9.81 -1.80 6.23
CA TYR A 76 8.90 -2.03 5.12
C TYR A 76 9.36 -1.25 3.89
N MET A 77 9.68 0.04 4.06
CA MET A 77 10.21 0.88 2.99
C MET A 77 11.56 0.38 2.47
N TYR A 78 12.48 0.01 3.37
CA TYR A 78 13.79 -0.51 2.99
C TYR A 78 13.69 -1.83 2.19
N LYS A 79 12.79 -2.73 2.59
CA LYS A 79 12.52 -3.96 1.84
C LYS A 79 12.02 -3.67 0.42
N HIS A 80 11.03 -2.79 0.28
CA HIS A 80 10.52 -2.40 -1.03
C HIS A 80 11.57 -1.70 -1.90
N TYR A 81 12.47 -0.93 -1.29
CA TYR A 81 13.61 -0.34 -1.99
C TYR A 81 14.59 -1.41 -2.50
N GLN A 82 14.93 -2.41 -1.69
CA GLN A 82 15.77 -3.53 -2.13
C GLN A 82 15.12 -4.34 -3.26
N ASP A 83 13.82 -4.63 -3.14
CA ASP A 83 13.06 -5.31 -4.19
C ASP A 83 13.06 -4.49 -5.49
N ALA A 84 12.89 -3.17 -5.39
CA ALA A 84 12.96 -2.27 -6.54
C ALA A 84 14.35 -2.29 -7.21
N LEU A 85 15.43 -2.26 -6.42
CA LEU A 85 16.80 -2.39 -6.96
C LEU A 85 17.02 -3.74 -7.63
N ALA A 86 16.47 -4.83 -7.09
CA ALA A 86 16.56 -6.16 -7.70
C ALA A 86 15.84 -6.19 -9.06
N ILE A 87 14.68 -5.55 -9.18
CA ILE A 87 13.95 -5.41 -10.45
C ILE A 87 14.77 -4.56 -11.44
N CYS A 88 15.29 -3.40 -11.00
CA CYS A 88 16.10 -2.53 -11.85
C CYS A 88 17.38 -3.22 -12.35
N ARG A 89 17.96 -4.14 -11.56
CA ARG A 89 19.12 -4.93 -11.97
C ARG A 89 18.81 -5.88 -13.14
N VAL A 90 17.59 -6.40 -13.22
CA VAL A 90 17.17 -7.35 -14.26
C VAL A 90 16.64 -6.62 -15.50
N TYR A 91 15.80 -5.61 -15.30
CA TYR A 91 15.07 -4.92 -16.38
C TYR A 91 15.65 -3.55 -16.76
N GLY A 92 16.73 -3.14 -16.09
CA GLY A 92 17.29 -1.80 -16.23
C GLY A 92 16.52 -0.74 -15.45
N ASN A 93 17.04 0.47 -15.46
CA ASN A 93 16.40 1.60 -14.79
C ASN A 93 15.11 1.99 -15.51
N PRO A 94 14.09 2.43 -14.76
CA PRO A 94 12.85 2.93 -15.35
C PRO A 94 13.10 4.14 -16.24
N GLN A 95 12.38 4.21 -17.34
CA GLN A 95 12.38 5.40 -18.20
C GLN A 95 11.27 6.37 -17.84
N TYR A 96 10.16 5.86 -17.31
CA TYR A 96 8.98 6.65 -16.99
C TYR A 96 8.56 6.45 -15.53
N PHE A 97 8.24 7.57 -14.89
CA PHE A 97 7.60 7.61 -13.58
C PHE A 97 6.22 8.25 -13.75
N ILE A 98 5.17 7.43 -13.66
CA ILE A 98 3.78 7.86 -13.87
C ILE A 98 3.07 7.91 -12.54
N THR A 99 2.42 9.03 -12.25
CA THR A 99 1.52 9.17 -11.12
C THR A 99 0.08 9.14 -11.62
N PHE A 100 -0.71 8.19 -11.14
CA PHE A 100 -2.12 8.07 -11.50
C PHE A 100 -3.01 8.42 -10.31
N THR A 101 -3.77 9.50 -10.46
CA THR A 101 -4.66 10.05 -9.42
C THR A 101 -6.12 9.80 -9.77
N CYS A 102 -6.95 9.55 -8.75
CA CYS A 102 -8.38 9.36 -8.96
C CYS A 102 -9.09 10.69 -9.20
N ASN A 103 -9.96 10.76 -10.22
CA ASN A 103 -10.86 11.90 -10.43
C ASN A 103 -12.31 11.51 -10.14
N VAL A 104 -12.89 12.13 -9.11
CA VAL A 104 -14.29 11.90 -8.70
C VAL A 104 -15.33 12.32 -9.73
N LYS A 105 -14.94 13.15 -10.72
CA LYS A 105 -15.82 13.63 -11.79
C LYS A 105 -15.89 12.69 -13.00
N TRP A 106 -15.30 11.51 -12.92
CA TRP A 106 -15.41 10.54 -14.01
C TRP A 106 -16.87 10.13 -14.27
N PRO A 107 -17.28 10.01 -15.55
CA PRO A 107 -18.66 9.75 -15.91
C PRO A 107 -19.17 8.39 -15.40
N GLU A 108 -18.28 7.40 -15.21
CA GLU A 108 -18.63 6.14 -14.57
C GLU A 108 -19.07 6.31 -13.12
N ILE A 109 -18.40 7.20 -12.38
CA ILE A 109 -18.72 7.52 -10.98
C ILE A 109 -20.03 8.31 -10.95
N CYS A 110 -20.12 9.43 -11.68
CA CYS A 110 -21.31 10.27 -11.72
C CYS A 110 -22.57 9.47 -12.10
N ARG A 111 -22.52 8.69 -13.19
CA ARG A 111 -23.65 7.85 -13.61
C ARG A 111 -24.12 6.87 -12.54
N HIS A 112 -23.22 6.35 -11.71
CA HIS A 112 -23.59 5.44 -10.63
C HIS A 112 -24.20 6.19 -9.45
N LEU A 113 -23.72 7.39 -9.14
CA LEU A 113 -24.28 8.23 -8.09
C LEU A 113 -25.68 8.72 -8.46
N ASP A 114 -25.89 9.14 -9.71
CA ASP A 114 -27.19 9.60 -10.22
C ASP A 114 -28.25 8.49 -10.15
N LYS A 115 -27.90 7.27 -10.56
CA LYS A 115 -28.78 6.09 -10.47
C LYS A 115 -29.17 5.73 -9.04
N ASN A 116 -28.37 6.11 -8.05
CA ASN A 116 -28.57 5.78 -6.65
C ASN A 116 -29.12 6.98 -5.84
N GLY A 117 -29.76 7.96 -6.50
CA GLY A 117 -30.42 9.08 -5.83
C GLY A 117 -29.48 10.22 -5.43
N GLY A 118 -28.38 10.44 -6.16
CA GLY A 118 -27.54 11.63 -6.02
C GLY A 118 -26.69 11.67 -4.74
N THR A 119 -26.28 10.51 -4.23
CA THR A 119 -25.41 10.46 -3.04
C THR A 119 -24.05 11.08 -3.33
N GLN A 120 -23.44 11.78 -2.36
CA GLN A 120 -22.10 12.33 -2.50
C GLN A 120 -21.06 11.23 -2.74
N ALA A 121 -20.09 11.48 -3.63
CA ALA A 121 -19.05 10.51 -4.00
C ALA A 121 -18.29 9.94 -2.78
N GLN A 122 -18.03 10.79 -1.79
CA GLN A 122 -17.34 10.42 -0.54
C GLN A 122 -18.04 9.32 0.26
N ASN A 123 -19.36 9.19 0.15
CA ASN A 123 -20.12 8.15 0.88
C ASN A 123 -20.07 6.79 0.16
N ARG A 124 -19.54 6.75 -1.08
CA ARG A 124 -19.42 5.54 -1.90
C ARG A 124 -17.97 5.29 -2.35
N PRO A 125 -17.03 5.15 -1.39
CA PRO A 125 -15.62 4.89 -1.72
C PRO A 125 -15.43 3.55 -2.45
N ASP A 126 -16.35 2.60 -2.27
CA ASP A 126 -16.38 1.31 -2.99
C ASP A 126 -16.45 1.48 -4.51
N ILE A 127 -17.26 2.44 -4.98
CA ILE A 127 -17.43 2.72 -6.41
C ILE A 127 -16.21 3.45 -6.95
N ILE A 128 -15.72 4.44 -6.20
CA ILE A 128 -14.51 5.19 -6.57
C ILE A 128 -13.34 4.23 -6.74
N ALA A 129 -13.08 3.36 -5.75
CA ALA A 129 -11.99 2.38 -5.79
C ALA A 129 -12.13 1.41 -6.99
N ARG A 130 -13.36 0.98 -7.30
CA ARG A 130 -13.59 0.08 -8.44
C ARG A 130 -13.36 0.75 -9.79
N VAL A 131 -13.90 1.96 -9.98
CA VAL A 131 -13.68 2.73 -11.21
C VAL A 131 -12.20 3.07 -11.36
N PHE A 132 -11.55 3.49 -10.27
CA PHE A 132 -10.12 3.75 -10.24
C PHE A 132 -9.31 2.54 -10.69
N ARG A 133 -9.58 1.35 -10.14
CA ARG A 133 -8.92 0.11 -10.56
C ARG A 133 -9.10 -0.18 -12.04
N ILE A 134 -10.30 0.00 -12.58
CA ILE A 134 -10.58 -0.19 -14.01
C ILE A 134 -9.77 0.80 -14.86
N LYS A 135 -9.73 2.08 -14.46
CA LYS A 135 -8.97 3.11 -15.19
C LYS A 135 -7.46 2.87 -15.14
N VAL A 136 -6.93 2.41 -14.01
CA VAL A 136 -5.53 1.98 -13.88
C VAL A 136 -5.22 0.83 -14.84
N GLN A 137 -6.08 -0.19 -14.88
CA GLN A 137 -5.90 -1.34 -15.77
C GLN A 137 -5.96 -0.93 -17.25
N GLN A 138 -6.88 -0.03 -17.63
CA GLN A 138 -6.97 0.52 -18.98
C GLN A 138 -5.71 1.33 -19.36
N CYS A 139 -5.16 2.09 -18.42
CA CYS A 139 -3.90 2.80 -18.60
C CYS A 139 -2.76 1.82 -18.88
N PHE A 140 -2.64 0.77 -18.06
CA PHE A 140 -1.64 -0.27 -18.27
C PHE A 140 -1.77 -1.00 -19.60
N SER A 141 -2.99 -1.39 -20.00
CA SER A 141 -3.19 -2.07 -21.29
C SER A 141 -2.80 -1.18 -22.47
N GLY A 142 -3.16 0.10 -22.43
CA GLY A 142 -2.78 1.05 -23.50
C GLY A 142 -1.29 1.37 -23.52
N LEU A 143 -0.59 1.31 -22.39
CA LEU A 143 0.85 1.52 -22.31
C LEU A 143 1.65 0.29 -22.74
N CYS A 144 1.14 -0.92 -22.49
CA CYS A 144 1.82 -2.16 -22.90
C CYS A 144 1.75 -2.46 -24.40
N GLU A 145 0.77 -1.92 -25.15
CA GLU A 145 0.61 -2.20 -26.59
C GLU A 145 1.74 -1.62 -27.50
N PRO A 146 2.32 -0.43 -27.24
CA PRO A 146 3.37 0.12 -28.10
C PRO A 146 4.81 -0.01 -27.56
N THR A 147 5.03 -0.12 -26.24
CA THR A 147 6.38 0.01 -25.66
C THR A 147 7.01 -1.33 -25.33
N GLY A 148 7.55 -2.01 -26.34
CA GLY A 148 8.09 -3.36 -26.22
C GLY A 148 9.22 -3.60 -25.21
N HIS A 149 9.83 -2.60 -24.56
CA HIS A 149 10.96 -2.82 -23.62
C HIS A 149 11.14 -1.72 -22.55
N SER A 150 10.10 -0.96 -22.18
CA SER A 150 10.28 0.17 -21.25
C SER A 150 9.82 -0.16 -19.83
N ALA A 151 10.76 -0.22 -18.89
CA ALA A 151 10.43 -0.30 -17.47
C ALA A 151 9.76 1.00 -16.99
N MET A 152 8.68 0.86 -16.21
CA MET A 152 7.84 1.96 -15.77
C MET A 152 7.48 1.80 -14.30
N TRP A 153 7.55 2.90 -13.55
CA TRP A 153 6.98 2.97 -12.20
C TRP A 153 5.60 3.64 -12.26
N LEU A 154 4.62 2.96 -11.69
CA LEU A 154 3.33 3.56 -11.42
C LEU A 154 3.20 3.85 -9.92
N GLN A 155 3.07 5.12 -9.57
CA GLN A 155 2.60 5.52 -8.26
C GLN A 155 1.09 5.79 -8.31
N VAL A 156 0.36 5.11 -7.44
CA VAL A 156 -1.07 5.33 -7.20
C VAL A 156 -1.21 6.17 -5.94
N ILE A 157 -1.96 7.27 -6.03
CA ILE A 157 -2.29 8.17 -4.91
C ILE A 157 -3.80 8.12 -4.65
#